data_AF-A0A7I7MKC5-F1
#
_entry.id   AF-A0A7I7MKC5-F1
#
_cell.length_a   1.000
_cell.length_b   1.000
_cell.length_c   1.000
_cell.angle_alpha   90.00
_cell.angle_beta   90.00
_cell.angle_gamma   90.00
#
_symmetry.space_group_name_H-M   'P 1'
#
loop_
_entity.id
_entity.type
_entity.pdbx_description
1 polymer ?
#
loop_
_entity_poly.entity_id
_entity_poly.type
_entity_poly.pdbx_seq_one_letter_code
_entity_poly.pdbx_strand_id
1 'polypeptide(L)'
;MNHSLCLRGIELRYVLTMHLAQHGPATIAEMIDALCHHGFCVRGRASKAVSDALRWEIGRGRVRRLGRARYGPGYVPRSTEYRIHQRVLALRASARPGGG
;
A
#
# COMPACT_ATOMS: atom_id res chain seq x y z
N MET A 1 18.36 -10.91 -10.82
CA MET A 1 17.30 -11.52 -9.99
C MET A 1 16.60 -10.38 -9.27
N ASN A 2 15.33 -10.09 -9.58
CA ASN A 2 14.58 -9.06 -8.85
C ASN A 2 14.09 -9.68 -7.54
N HIS A 3 14.75 -9.32 -6.43
CA HIS A 3 14.31 -9.71 -5.10
C HIS A 3 13.11 -8.84 -4.71
N SER A 4 11.91 -9.21 -5.17
CA SER A 4 10.70 -8.51 -4.75
C SER A 4 10.32 -8.89 -3.32
N LEU A 5 10.12 -7.90 -2.45
CA LEU A 5 9.68 -8.13 -1.08
C LEU A 5 8.17 -8.42 -1.05
N CYS A 6 7.80 -9.61 -0.58
CA CYS A 6 6.40 -10.01 -0.48
C CYS A 6 5.71 -9.39 0.74
N LEU A 7 4.84 -8.41 0.50
CA LEU A 7 4.06 -7.74 1.54
C LEU A 7 2.84 -8.56 1.96
N ARG A 8 2.49 -8.45 3.26
CA ARG A 8 1.32 -9.12 3.84
C ARG A 8 0.73 -8.32 5.00
N GLY A 9 -0.55 -8.59 5.30
CA GLY A 9 -1.22 -8.06 6.48
C GLY A 9 -1.10 -6.53 6.61
N ILE A 10 -0.54 -6.09 7.73
CA ILE A 10 -0.43 -4.67 8.07
C ILE A 10 0.50 -3.89 7.14
N GLU A 11 1.55 -4.53 6.60
CA GLU A 11 2.53 -3.88 5.73
C GLU A 11 1.91 -3.51 4.39
N LEU A 12 1.15 -4.44 3.79
CA LEU A 12 0.40 -4.18 2.57
C LEU A 12 -0.61 -3.04 2.78
N ARG A 13 -1.35 -3.06 3.90
CA ARG A 13 -2.30 -1.98 4.24
C ARG A 13 -1.60 -0.63 4.33
N TYR A 14 -0.47 -0.57 5.01
CA TYR A 14 0.28 0.66 5.22
C TYR A 14 0.84 1.24 3.92
N VAL A 15 1.41 0.39 3.07
CA VAL A 15 1.92 0.82 1.75
C VAL A 15 0.79 1.37 0.88
N LEU A 16 -0.36 0.69 0.83
CA LEU A 16 -1.52 1.14 0.04
C LEU A 16 -2.12 2.44 0.60
N THR A 17 -2.28 2.57 1.92
CA THR A 17 -2.76 3.80 2.56
C THR A 17 -1.81 4.97 2.28
N MET A 18 -0.50 4.75 2.40
CA MET A 18 0.50 5.80 2.11
C MET A 18 0.47 6.20 0.64
N HIS A 19 0.36 5.23 -0.27
CA HIS A 19 0.27 5.51 -1.71
C HIS A 19 -0.94 6.40 -2.02
N LEU A 20 -2.13 6.07 -1.49
CA LEU A 20 -3.33 6.88 -1.69
C LEU A 20 -3.23 8.27 -1.04
N ALA A 21 -2.55 8.39 0.11
CA ALA A 21 -2.33 9.67 0.77
C ALA A 21 -1.38 10.59 -0.02
N GLN A 22 -0.35 10.03 -0.67
CA GLN A 22 0.66 10.80 -1.42
C GLN A 22 0.23 11.11 -2.85
N HIS A 23 -0.41 10.16 -3.53
CA HIS A 23 -0.71 10.24 -4.97
C HIS A 23 -2.19 10.47 -5.27
N GLY A 24 -3.04 10.42 -4.24
CA GLY A 24 -4.48 10.60 -4.38
C GLY A 24 -5.21 9.33 -4.84
N PRO A 25 -6.40 9.46 -5.43
CA PRO A 25 -7.21 8.34 -5.87
C PRO A 25 -6.55 7.42 -6.91
N ALA A 26 -6.59 6.11 -6.67
CA ALA A 26 -6.04 5.09 -7.57
C ALA A 26 -6.97 3.88 -7.70
N THR A 27 -6.83 3.17 -8.81
CA THR A 27 -7.47 1.89 -9.09
C THR A 27 -6.67 0.72 -8.51
N ILE A 28 -7.30 -0.46 -8.38
CA ILE A 28 -6.60 -1.69 -7.98
C ILE A 28 -5.42 -1.99 -8.90
N ALA A 29 -5.57 -1.78 -10.22
CA ALA A 29 -4.50 -2.01 -11.18
C ALA A 29 -3.32 -1.07 -10.93
N GLU A 30 -3.57 0.23 -10.85
CA GLU A 30 -2.53 1.24 -10.57
C GLU A 30 -1.82 0.98 -9.23
N MET A 31 -2.56 0.55 -8.20
CA MET A 31 -1.95 0.17 -6.92
C MET A 31 -1.08 -1.08 -7.03
N ILE A 32 -1.44 -2.08 -7.85
CA ILE A 32 -0.60 -3.25 -8.11
C ILE A 32 0.67 -2.84 -8.86
N ASP A 33 0.53 -1.99 -9.88
CA ASP A 33 1.67 -1.49 -10.65
C ASP A 33 2.63 -0.68 -9.77
N ALA A 34 2.10 0.15 -8.87
CA ALA A 34 2.89 0.90 -7.89
C ALA A 34 3.64 -0.03 -6.92
N LEU A 35 3.03 -1.14 -6.49
CA LEU A 35 3.71 -2.15 -5.68
C LEU A 35 4.88 -2.76 -6.45
N CYS A 36 4.65 -3.21 -7.68
CA CYS A 36 5.67 -3.79 -8.54
C CYS A 36 6.82 -2.80 -8.81
N HIS A 37 6.50 -1.55 -9.10
CA HIS A 37 7.48 -0.48 -9.32
C HIS A 37 8.40 -0.26 -8.11
N HIS A 38 7.87 -0.39 -6.90
CA HIS A 38 8.65 -0.29 -5.67
C HIS A 38 9.38 -1.58 -5.26
N GLY A 39 9.37 -2.61 -6.10
CA GLY A 39 9.98 -3.89 -5.78
C GLY A 39 9.17 -4.70 -4.77
N PHE A 40 7.87 -4.43 -4.63
CA PHE A 40 6.97 -5.20 -3.78
C PHE A 40 6.16 -6.20 -4.60
N CYS A 41 5.81 -7.31 -3.98
CA CYS A 41 4.80 -8.23 -4.47
C CYS A 41 3.85 -8.64 -3.34
N VAL A 42 2.79 -9.36 -3.68
CA VAL A 42 1.83 -9.90 -2.71
C VAL A 42 1.61 -11.37 -2.98
N ARG A 43 1.32 -12.15 -1.94
CA ARG A 43 1.06 -13.59 -2.10
C ARG A 43 -0.32 -13.83 -2.72
N GLY A 44 -0.37 -14.71 -3.72
CA GLY A 44 -1.61 -15.13 -4.36
C GLY A 44 -2.18 -14.10 -5.34
N ARG A 45 -3.52 -14.04 -5.48
CA ARG A 45 -4.17 -13.11 -6.41
C ARG A 45 -4.06 -11.66 -5.92
N ALA A 46 -3.22 -10.87 -6.57
CA ALA A 46 -2.90 -9.51 -6.17
C ALA A 46 -4.13 -8.61 -6.02
N SER A 47 -5.08 -8.66 -6.96
CA SER A 47 -6.32 -7.87 -6.90
C SER A 47 -7.17 -8.18 -5.67
N LYS A 48 -7.21 -9.45 -5.25
CA LYS A 48 -7.92 -9.87 -4.02
C LYS A 48 -7.18 -9.38 -2.78
N ALA A 49 -5.87 -9.55 -2.71
CA ALA A 49 -5.08 -9.10 -1.58
C ALA A 49 -5.18 -7.57 -1.36
N VAL A 50 -5.08 -6.79 -2.45
CA VAL A 50 -5.27 -5.32 -2.42
C VAL A 50 -6.69 -4.98 -1.99
N SER A 51 -7.71 -5.61 -2.58
CA SER A 51 -9.11 -5.35 -2.21
C SER A 51 -9.40 -5.62 -0.73
N ASP A 52 -8.91 -6.75 -0.21
CA ASP A 52 -9.13 -7.16 1.18
C ASP A 52 -8.36 -6.24 2.16
N ALA A 53 -7.15 -5.79 1.80
CA ALA A 53 -6.40 -4.79 2.57
C ALA A 53 -7.14 -3.44 2.63
N LEU A 54 -7.63 -2.95 1.49
CA LEU A 54 -8.36 -1.67 1.41
C LEU A 54 -9.70 -1.74 2.14
N ARG A 55 -10.41 -2.87 2.10
CA ARG A 55 -11.66 -3.04 2.88
C ARG A 55 -11.40 -2.83 4.38
N TRP A 56 -10.27 -3.31 4.87
CA TRP A 56 -9.89 -3.14 6.28
C TRP A 56 -9.62 -1.67 6.63
N GLU A 57 -8.95 -0.94 5.73
CA GLU A 57 -8.65 0.48 5.95
C GLU A 57 -9.87 1.39 5.73
N ILE A 58 -10.83 0.99 4.88
CA ILE A 58 -12.15 1.62 4.77
C ILE A 58 -12.90 1.54 6.09
N GLY A 59 -12.94 0.36 6.72
CA GLY A 59 -13.56 0.20 8.04
C GLY A 59 -12.94 1.08 9.14
N ARG A 60 -11.72 1.60 8.90
CA ARG A 60 -11.02 2.51 9.81
C ARG A 60 -11.06 3.98 9.37
N GLY A 61 -11.78 4.30 8.31
CA GLY A 61 -11.90 5.65 7.76
C GLY A 61 -10.64 6.19 7.07
N ARG A 62 -9.58 5.37 6.95
CA ARG A 62 -8.28 5.77 6.37
C ARG A 62 -8.25 5.72 4.84
N VAL A 63 -9.18 4.99 4.24
CA VAL A 63 -9.38 4.87 2.80
C VAL A 63 -10.86 5.03 2.48
N ARG A 64 -11.18 5.57 1.32
CA ARG A 64 -12.56 5.69 0.82
C ARG A 64 -12.70 4.96 -0.51
N ARG A 65 -13.81 4.26 -0.71
CA ARG A 65 -14.17 3.69 -2.03
C ARG A 65 -14.85 4.79 -2.84
N LEU A 66 -14.32 5.08 -4.02
CA LEU A 66 -14.80 6.15 -4.90
C LEU A 66 -15.54 5.62 -6.13
N GLY A 67 -15.39 4.32 -6.44
CA GLY A 67 -16.09 3.70 -7.55
C GLY A 67 -15.77 2.22 -7.70
N ARG A 68 -16.03 1.66 -8.89
CA ARG A 68 -15.62 0.30 -9.23
C ARG A 68 -14.10 0.21 -9.23
N ALA A 69 -13.54 -0.61 -8.34
CA ALA A 69 -12.10 -0.82 -8.18
C ALA A 69 -11.26 0.46 -7.93
N ARG A 70 -11.90 1.60 -7.62
CA ARG A 70 -11.24 2.89 -7.40
C ARG A 70 -11.38 3.33 -5.96
N TYR A 71 -10.27 3.72 -5.37
CA TYR A 71 -10.13 4.08 -3.96
C TYR A 71 -9.39 5.40 -3.83
N GLY A 72 -9.62 6.11 -2.74
CA GLY A 72 -8.95 7.38 -2.44
C GLY A 72 -8.58 7.51 -0.98
N PRO A 73 -7.82 8.57 -0.64
CA PRO A 73 -7.41 8.82 0.74
C PRO A 73 -8.63 9.13 1.62
N GLY A 74 -8.60 8.57 2.83
CA GLY A 74 -9.46 8.97 3.94
C GLY A 74 -8.69 9.80 4.96
N TYR A 75 -9.22 9.91 6.17
CA TYR A 75 -8.54 10.61 7.26
C TYR A 75 -7.57 9.67 7.98
N VAL A 76 -6.31 10.08 8.11
CA VAL A 76 -5.29 9.38 8.89
C VAL A 76 -4.78 10.33 9.98
N PRO A 77 -4.94 9.99 11.27
CA PRO A 77 -4.37 10.81 12.35
C PRO A 77 -2.84 10.94 12.19
N ARG A 78 -2.30 12.13 12.48
CA ARG A 78 -0.86 12.45 12.28
C ARG A 78 0.10 11.43 12.90
N SER A 79 -0.18 10.95 14.11
CA SER A 79 0.64 9.92 14.77
C SER A 79 0.63 8.58 14.02
N THR A 80 -0.52 8.21 13.45
CA THR A 80 -0.67 7.01 12.63
C THR A 80 0.01 7.18 11.28
N GLU A 81 -0.14 8.36 10.65
CA GLU A 81 0.52 8.73 9.40
C GLU A 81 2.05 8.61 9.55
N TYR A 82 2.62 9.19 10.62
CA TYR A 82 4.05 9.11 10.90
C TYR A 82 4.53 7.65 11.03
N ARG A 83 3.82 6.83 11.81
CA ARG A 83 4.17 5.41 11.97
C ARG A 83 4.08 4.63 10.66
N ILE A 84 3.03 4.88 9.86
CA ILE A 84 2.86 4.28 8.53
C ILE A 84 4.03 4.68 7.64
N HIS A 85 4.35 5.97 7.59
CA HIS A 85 5.42 6.51 6.76
C HIS A 85 6.78 5.88 7.10
N GLN A 86 7.17 5.85 8.39
CA GLN A 86 8.43 5.24 8.82
C GLN A 86 8.50 3.75 8.45
N ARG A 87 7.39 3.01 8.61
CA ARG A 87 7.35 1.59 8.22
C ARG A 87 7.48 1.41 6.71
N VAL A 88 6.83 2.24 5.91
CA VAL A 88 6.91 2.18 4.44
C VAL A 88 8.32 2.52 3.95
N LEU A 89 9.00 3.50 4.55
CA LEU A 89 10.38 3.81 4.24
C LEU A 89 11.31 2.62 4.51
N ALA A 90 11.17 1.97 5.68
CA ALA A 90 11.96 0.79 6.01
C ALA A 90 11.74 -0.38 5.04
N LEU A 91 10.48 -0.60 4.61
CA LEU A 91 10.15 -1.61 3.60
C LEU A 91 10.78 -1.29 2.24
N ARG A 92 10.71 -0.02 1.80
CA ARG A 92 11.32 0.45 0.54
C ARG A 92 12.85 0.33 0.56
N ALA A 93 13.48 0.55 1.71
CA ALA A 93 14.91 0.34 1.89
C ALA A 93 15.26 -1.16 1.77
N SER A 94 14.44 -2.04 2.35
CA SER A 94 14.63 -3.49 2.30
C SER A 94 14.40 -4.10 0.92
N ALA A 95 13.52 -3.51 0.10
CA ALA A 95 13.22 -3.98 -1.26
C ALA A 95 14.23 -3.52 -2.32
N ARG A 96 15.06 -2.49 -2.02
CA ARG A 96 16.14 -2.06 -2.91
C ARG A 96 17.35 -3.00 -2.74
N PRO A 97 17.89 -3.58 -3.82
CA PRO A 97 19.12 -4.36 -3.72
C PRO A 97 20.29 -3.40 -3.48
N GLY A 98 20.77 -3.33 -2.23
CA GLY A 98 21.97 -2.60 -1.86
C GLY A 98 21.76 -1.09 -1.67
N GLY A 99 21.75 -0.67 -0.41
CA GLY A 99 21.92 0.73 -0.01
C GLY A 99 22.86 0.77 1.20
N GLY A 100 24.12 0.44 0.97
CA GLY A 100 25.26 0.84 1.79
C GLY A 100 26.00 1.95 1.05
#